data_AF-A0A523IUF7-F1
#
_entry.id   AF-A0A523IUF7-F1
#
_cell.length_a   1.000
_cell.length_b   1.000
_cell.length_c   1.000
_cell.angle_alpha   90.00
_cell.angle_beta   90.00
_cell.angle_gamma   90.00
#
_symmetry.space_group_name_H-M   'P 1'
#
loop_
_entity.id
_entity.type
_entity.pdbx_description
1 polymer ?
#
loop_
_entity_poly.entity_id
_entity_poly.type
_entity_poly.pdbx_seq_one_letter_code
_entity_poly.pdbx_strand_id
1 'polypeptide(L)'
;MKSNLAAENVILIGDFNDNPDDRSLNILEYEDKDAVGGVDCKEDDFLFNTSEKLLSKDYCSYGYSRLFKETVSDTFQLTVAGARIENNKWRGIEHNYFNDVKIKTILLDQILVSINLKKYVYESGVFNYSTAIKGERSRVRFVEGELQFTKRGSLASDHVPVWTILKFN
;
A
#
# COMPACT_ATOMS: atom_id res chain seq x y z
N MET A 1 26.29 -9.15 5.11
CA MET A 1 26.26 -8.87 6.57
C MET A 1 24.79 -8.93 6.92
N LYS A 2 24.34 -9.92 7.69
CA LYS A 2 22.93 -9.98 8.11
C LYS A 2 22.69 -8.89 9.15
N SER A 3 21.65 -8.12 8.95
CA SER A 3 21.17 -7.03 9.79
C SER A 3 20.62 -7.57 11.12
N ASN A 4 20.96 -6.91 12.23
CA ASN A 4 20.36 -7.22 13.54
C ASN A 4 18.89 -6.75 13.67
N LEU A 5 18.34 -6.05 12.67
CA LEU A 5 16.96 -5.53 12.70
C LEU A 5 15.91 -6.64 12.89
N ALA A 6 16.20 -7.86 12.45
CA ALA A 6 15.29 -9.00 12.63
C ALA A 6 15.05 -9.36 14.11
N ALA A 7 15.97 -8.99 15.01
CA ALA A 7 15.88 -9.24 16.45
C ALA A 7 15.27 -8.05 17.23
N GLU A 8 15.14 -6.89 16.60
CA GLU A 8 14.53 -5.71 17.19
C GLU A 8 13.01 -5.71 16.95
N ASN A 9 12.26 -4.92 17.73
CA ASN A 9 10.83 -4.72 17.50
C ASN A 9 10.63 -3.60 16.48
N VAL A 10 10.61 -3.95 15.19
CA VAL A 10 10.52 -2.98 14.10
C VAL A 10 9.15 -3.08 13.44
N ILE A 11 8.54 -1.92 13.19
CA ILE A 11 7.37 -1.79 12.33
C ILE A 11 7.77 -0.79 11.24
N LEU A 12 7.68 -1.23 9.99
CA LEU A 12 7.94 -0.42 8.82
C LEU A 12 6.62 -0.21 8.08
N ILE A 13 6.30 1.05 7.79
CA ILE A 13 5.07 1.46 7.13
C ILE A 13 5.44 2.35 5.97
N GLY A 14 4.85 2.12 4.81
CA GLY A 14 5.15 2.92 3.64
C GLY A 14 4.15 2.70 2.51
N ASP A 15 4.10 3.71 1.65
CA ASP A 15 3.60 3.62 0.29
C ASP A 15 4.73 3.03 -0.56
N PHE A 16 4.76 1.71 -0.69
CA PHE A 16 5.90 0.98 -1.23
C PHE A 16 5.84 0.89 -2.76
N ASN A 17 6.45 1.88 -3.41
CA ASN A 17 6.63 2.02 -4.86
C ASN A 17 5.31 1.95 -5.67
N ASP A 18 5.35 2.14 -6.99
CA ASP A 18 4.13 2.16 -7.84
C ASP A 18 3.48 0.76 -8.04
N ASN A 19 3.88 -0.27 -7.28
CA ASN A 19 3.38 -1.63 -7.42
C ASN A 19 3.43 -2.43 -6.09
N PRO A 20 2.40 -3.21 -5.74
CA PRO A 20 2.31 -3.95 -4.49
C PRO A 20 3.36 -5.03 -4.36
N ASP A 21 3.83 -5.56 -5.48
CA ASP A 21 4.76 -6.66 -5.56
C ASP A 21 6.15 -6.14 -5.97
N ASP A 22 6.49 -4.93 -5.52
CA ASP A 22 7.70 -4.26 -5.98
C ASP A 22 8.98 -4.99 -5.51
N ARG A 23 10.04 -4.85 -6.30
CA ARG A 23 11.35 -5.39 -5.93
C ARG A 23 11.82 -4.88 -4.57
N SER A 24 11.55 -3.61 -4.23
CA SER A 24 11.94 -3.05 -2.94
C SER A 24 11.28 -3.75 -1.76
N LEU A 25 10.01 -4.16 -1.90
CA LEU A 25 9.32 -4.96 -0.88
C LEU A 25 9.96 -6.34 -0.73
N ASN A 26 10.17 -7.04 -1.84
CA ASN A 26 10.80 -8.36 -1.81
C ASN A 26 12.22 -8.29 -1.19
N ILE A 27 12.99 -7.22 -1.44
CA ILE A 27 14.29 -7.01 -0.76
C ILE A 27 14.11 -6.92 0.77
N LEU A 28 13.07 -6.21 1.22
CA LEU A 28 12.78 -6.00 2.64
C LEU A 28 12.16 -7.22 3.33
N GLU A 29 11.42 -8.04 2.61
CA GLU A 29 10.86 -9.30 3.12
C GLU A 29 11.95 -10.36 3.30
N TYR A 30 12.92 -10.37 2.37
CA TYR A 30 13.86 -11.48 2.23
C TYR A 30 15.30 -11.18 2.65
N GLU A 31 15.63 -9.93 2.96
CA GLU A 31 17.01 -9.44 3.14
C GLU A 31 17.93 -9.75 1.94
N ASP A 32 17.36 -9.75 0.74
CA ASP A 32 18.06 -10.15 -0.48
C ASP A 32 18.09 -9.00 -1.47
N LYS A 33 19.25 -8.34 -1.59
CA LYS A 33 19.46 -7.23 -2.52
C LYS A 33 19.22 -7.61 -3.98
N ASP A 34 19.29 -8.89 -4.32
CA ASP A 34 19.12 -9.39 -5.69
C ASP A 34 17.71 -9.97 -5.90
N ALA A 35 16.80 -9.80 -4.93
CA ALA A 35 15.40 -10.19 -5.05
C ALA A 35 14.77 -9.60 -6.32
N VAL A 36 13.94 -10.41 -6.97
CA VAL A 36 13.17 -10.03 -8.16
C VAL A 36 11.81 -9.52 -7.69
N GLY A 37 11.29 -8.47 -8.31
CA GLY A 37 9.92 -8.03 -8.05
C GLY A 37 8.89 -8.96 -8.70
N GLY A 38 7.68 -8.98 -8.17
CA GLY A 38 6.61 -9.90 -8.56
C GLY A 38 6.00 -10.54 -7.32
N VAL A 39 4.92 -11.28 -7.56
CA VAL A 39 4.15 -11.96 -6.50
C VAL A 39 5.10 -12.69 -5.57
N ASP A 40 4.92 -12.45 -4.27
CA ASP A 40 5.65 -13.12 -3.21
C ASP A 40 5.67 -14.64 -3.46
N CYS A 41 6.88 -15.20 -3.57
CA CYS A 41 7.11 -16.59 -3.97
C CYS A 41 7.94 -17.39 -2.97
N LYS A 42 8.32 -16.79 -1.83
CA LYS A 42 9.07 -17.49 -0.77
C LYS A 42 8.69 -16.94 0.60
N GLU A 43 8.96 -17.69 1.66
CA GLU A 43 8.62 -17.23 3.00
C GLU A 43 9.47 -16.01 3.40
N ASP A 44 8.81 -15.04 4.06
CA ASP A 44 9.45 -13.89 4.70
C ASP A 44 10.47 -14.32 5.75
N ASP A 45 11.74 -14.01 5.51
CA ASP A 45 12.88 -14.37 6.38
C ASP A 45 13.43 -13.17 7.17
N PHE A 46 13.07 -11.94 6.79
CA PHE A 46 13.60 -10.71 7.39
C PHE A 46 12.51 -9.84 8.03
N LEU A 47 11.63 -9.26 7.22
CA LEU A 47 10.43 -8.58 7.68
C LEU A 47 9.21 -9.33 7.16
N PHE A 48 8.24 -9.57 8.03
CA PHE A 48 6.97 -10.16 7.67
C PHE A 48 6.02 -9.11 7.12
N ASN A 49 5.56 -9.29 5.88
CA ASN A 49 4.58 -8.40 5.27
C ASN A 49 3.16 -8.77 5.71
N THR A 50 2.57 -7.93 6.55
CA THR A 50 1.24 -8.19 7.12
C THR A 50 0.12 -7.97 6.09
N SER A 51 0.44 -7.35 4.95
CA SER A 51 -0.50 -6.96 3.90
C SER A 51 -0.62 -8.00 2.79
N GLU A 52 0.24 -9.03 2.74
CA GLU A 52 0.25 -10.05 1.67
C GLU A 52 -1.07 -10.83 1.56
N LYS A 53 -1.71 -11.09 2.71
CA LYS A 53 -3.06 -11.71 2.74
C LYS A 53 -4.17 -10.82 2.18
N LEU A 54 -3.97 -9.51 2.20
CA LEU A 54 -4.89 -8.54 1.60
C LEU A 54 -4.64 -8.48 0.08
N LEU A 55 -3.36 -8.45 -0.34
CA LEU A 55 -2.95 -8.49 -1.75
C LEU A 55 -3.48 -9.72 -2.49
N SER A 56 -3.32 -10.91 -1.92
CA SER A 56 -3.84 -12.16 -2.49
C SER A 56 -5.36 -12.19 -2.66
N LYS A 57 -6.09 -11.25 -2.06
CA LYS A 57 -7.56 -11.10 -2.16
C LYS A 57 -7.98 -9.86 -2.94
N ASP A 58 -7.05 -9.24 -3.69
CA ASP A 58 -7.28 -8.03 -4.48
C ASP A 58 -7.81 -6.83 -3.66
N TYR A 59 -7.43 -6.73 -2.37
CA TYR A 59 -7.66 -5.50 -1.63
C TYR A 59 -6.86 -4.37 -2.27
N CYS A 60 -7.41 -3.15 -2.23
CA CYS A 60 -6.76 -1.94 -2.72
C CYS A 60 -6.74 -0.87 -1.61
N SER A 61 -5.72 -0.01 -1.58
CA SER A 61 -5.67 1.21 -0.75
C SER A 61 -5.69 2.48 -1.60
N TYR A 62 -5.36 2.39 -2.89
CA TYR A 62 -5.28 3.50 -3.83
C TYR A 62 -6.27 3.34 -5.00
N GLY A 63 -6.57 4.46 -5.65
CA GLY A 63 -7.36 4.49 -6.89
C GLY A 63 -8.87 4.65 -6.66
N TYR A 64 -9.28 4.86 -5.41
CA TYR A 64 -10.68 5.05 -5.04
C TYR A 64 -11.27 6.40 -5.41
N SER A 65 -10.47 7.37 -5.86
CA SER A 65 -10.96 8.71 -6.17
C SER A 65 -12.01 8.74 -7.29
N ARG A 66 -11.94 7.81 -8.25
CA ARG A 66 -13.00 7.61 -9.26
C ARG A 66 -14.23 6.93 -8.65
N LEU A 67 -14.02 5.85 -7.91
CA LEU A 67 -15.08 5.12 -7.20
C LEU A 67 -15.87 6.06 -6.28
N PHE A 68 -15.20 6.95 -5.56
CA PHE A 68 -15.81 7.91 -4.66
C PHE A 68 -16.67 8.95 -5.37
N LYS A 69 -16.21 9.48 -6.52
CA LYS A 69 -17.04 10.39 -7.33
C LYS A 69 -18.30 9.72 -7.84
N GLU A 70 -18.26 8.41 -8.03
CA GLU A 70 -19.35 7.59 -8.55
C GLU A 70 -20.21 6.97 -7.41
N THR A 71 -19.72 6.96 -6.16
CA THR A 71 -20.34 6.28 -5.01
C THR A 71 -20.85 7.28 -3.98
N VAL A 72 -22.18 7.43 -3.89
CA VAL A 72 -22.89 8.28 -2.91
C VAL A 72 -22.98 7.62 -1.51
N SER A 73 -22.22 6.54 -1.27
CA SER A 73 -22.25 5.76 -0.03
C SER A 73 -21.22 6.24 1.00
N ASP A 74 -21.48 5.95 2.27
CA ASP A 74 -20.53 6.20 3.35
C ASP A 74 -19.36 5.22 3.37
N THR A 75 -19.47 4.09 2.67
CA THR A 75 -18.42 3.10 2.49
C THR A 75 -18.21 2.76 1.02
N PHE A 76 -17.06 2.19 0.69
CA PHE A 76 -16.73 1.67 -0.64
C PHE A 76 -16.22 0.23 -0.57
N GLN A 77 -16.33 -0.49 -1.68
CA GLN A 77 -15.81 -1.84 -1.80
C GLN A 77 -14.28 -1.80 -1.81
N LEU A 78 -13.65 -2.54 -0.88
CA LEU A 78 -12.20 -2.59 -0.72
C LEU A 78 -11.48 -3.48 -1.75
N THR A 79 -12.22 -4.35 -2.41
CA THR A 79 -11.67 -5.33 -3.34
C THR A 79 -12.07 -5.00 -4.77
N VAL A 80 -11.10 -5.05 -5.68
CA VAL A 80 -11.35 -4.89 -7.11
C VAL A 80 -10.76 -6.12 -7.81
N ALA A 81 -11.64 -7.05 -8.20
CA ALA A 81 -11.23 -8.33 -8.75
C ALA A 81 -10.24 -8.19 -9.90
N GLY A 82 -9.11 -8.90 -9.82
CA GLY A 82 -8.03 -8.86 -10.81
C GLY A 82 -7.07 -7.68 -10.68
N ALA A 83 -7.21 -6.83 -9.66
CA ALA A 83 -6.33 -5.68 -9.45
C ALA A 83 -4.86 -6.09 -9.33
N ARG A 84 -4.52 -7.08 -8.49
CA ARG A 84 -3.11 -7.48 -8.31
C ARG A 84 -2.53 -8.03 -9.61
N ILE A 85 -3.29 -8.86 -10.33
CA ILE A 85 -2.86 -9.47 -11.59
C ILE A 85 -2.63 -8.39 -12.65
N GLU A 86 -3.59 -7.48 -12.85
CA GLU A 86 -3.48 -6.43 -13.86
C GLU A 86 -2.29 -5.50 -13.60
N ASN A 87 -2.03 -5.15 -12.35
CA ASN A 87 -0.88 -4.30 -12.02
C ASN A 87 0.46 -5.03 -12.17
N ASN A 88 0.52 -6.35 -11.98
CA ASN A 88 1.75 -7.13 -12.20
C ASN A 88 1.99 -7.48 -13.68
N LYS A 89 0.94 -7.53 -14.50
CA LYS A 89 1.01 -7.89 -15.91
C LYS A 89 2.05 -7.09 -16.70
N TRP A 90 2.24 -5.83 -16.32
CA TRP A 90 3.12 -4.89 -17.02
C TRP A 90 4.53 -4.80 -16.44
N ARG A 91 4.87 -5.64 -15.46
CA ARG A 91 6.18 -5.65 -14.82
C ARG A 91 7.29 -5.96 -15.81
N GLY A 92 8.31 -5.11 -15.84
CA GLY A 92 9.45 -5.26 -16.76
C GLY A 92 9.09 -5.03 -18.24
N ILE A 93 7.87 -4.56 -18.53
CA ILE A 93 7.40 -4.28 -19.88
C ILE A 93 7.16 -2.76 -19.99
N GLU A 94 7.79 -2.14 -20.98
CA GLU A 94 7.51 -0.75 -21.32
C GLU A 94 6.06 -0.63 -21.80
N HIS A 95 5.28 0.23 -21.15
CA HIS A 95 3.87 0.45 -21.46
C HIS A 95 3.45 1.86 -21.05
N ASN A 96 2.33 2.32 -21.59
CA ASN A 96 1.69 3.56 -21.18
C ASN A 96 0.66 3.28 -20.08
N TYR A 97 1.01 3.60 -18.83
CA TYR A 97 0.14 3.37 -17.67
C TYR A 97 -1.31 3.89 -17.86
N PHE A 98 -1.47 5.07 -18.47
CA PHE A 98 -2.80 5.67 -18.60
C PHE A 98 -3.69 4.95 -19.61
N ASN A 99 -3.12 4.46 -20.70
CA ASN A 99 -3.84 3.84 -21.81
C ASN A 99 -3.94 2.32 -21.68
N ASP A 100 -2.93 1.68 -21.10
CA ASP A 100 -2.77 0.23 -21.14
C ASP A 100 -3.29 -0.47 -19.87
N VAL A 101 -3.16 0.16 -18.69
CA VAL A 101 -3.60 -0.41 -17.41
C VAL A 101 -5.12 -0.20 -17.25
N LYS A 102 -5.85 -1.32 -17.24
CA LYS A 102 -7.33 -1.30 -17.18
C LYS A 102 -7.85 -1.13 -15.76
N ILE A 103 -7.17 -1.69 -14.78
CA ILE A 103 -7.51 -1.63 -13.36
C ILE A 103 -6.40 -0.88 -12.64
N LYS A 104 -6.67 0.38 -12.28
CA LYS A 104 -5.70 1.30 -11.67
C LYS A 104 -5.76 1.31 -10.13
N THR A 105 -6.73 0.60 -9.55
CA THR A 105 -6.84 0.39 -8.11
C THR A 105 -5.84 -0.67 -7.67
N ILE A 106 -5.21 -0.45 -6.52
CA ILE A 106 -4.07 -1.25 -6.06
C ILE A 106 -3.82 -1.01 -4.57
N LEU A 107 -3.15 -1.94 -3.87
CA LEU A 107 -2.73 -1.78 -2.48
C LEU A 107 -1.26 -1.40 -2.42
N LEU A 108 -0.99 -0.09 -2.31
CA LEU A 108 0.39 0.43 -2.28
C LEU A 108 0.90 0.59 -0.85
N ASP A 109 0.01 0.97 0.06
CA ASP A 109 0.32 1.12 1.48
C ASP A 109 0.46 -0.28 2.10
N GLN A 110 1.67 -0.60 2.56
CA GLN A 110 1.96 -1.89 3.18
C GLN A 110 2.64 -1.70 4.53
N ILE A 111 2.45 -2.71 5.38
CA ILE A 111 3.00 -2.74 6.72
C ILE A 111 3.84 -4.01 6.84
N LEU A 112 5.11 -3.82 7.16
CA LEU A 112 6.03 -4.89 7.47
C LEU A 112 6.39 -4.84 8.95
N VAL A 113 6.54 -6.00 9.57
CA VAL A 113 6.99 -6.12 10.96
C VAL A 113 8.20 -7.02 11.01
N SER A 114 9.09 -6.79 11.98
CA SER A 114 10.20 -7.72 12.21
C SER A 114 9.69 -9.15 12.44
N ILE A 115 10.44 -10.16 11.99
CA ILE A 115 9.97 -11.55 11.98
C ILE A 115 9.57 -12.07 13.36
N ASN A 116 10.22 -11.60 14.43
CA ASN A 116 9.89 -11.91 15.82
C ASN A 116 8.48 -11.41 16.23
N LEU A 117 7.93 -10.42 15.51
CA LEU A 117 6.60 -9.87 15.72
C LEU A 117 5.51 -10.58 14.90
N LYS A 118 5.86 -11.40 13.89
CA LYS A 118 4.91 -12.15 13.04
C LYS A 118 3.86 -12.90 13.85
N LYS A 119 4.27 -13.55 14.94
CA LYS A 119 3.38 -14.34 15.83
C LYS A 119 2.36 -13.48 16.60
N TYR A 120 2.59 -12.18 16.72
CA TYR A 120 1.67 -11.25 17.38
C TYR A 120 0.71 -10.60 16.40
N VAL A 121 0.89 -10.76 15.09
CA VAL A 121 -0.04 -10.26 14.07
C VAL A 121 -1.38 -10.98 14.22
N TYR A 122 -2.37 -10.25 14.72
CA TYR A 122 -3.70 -10.76 14.98
C TYR A 122 -4.60 -10.56 13.75
N GLU A 123 -4.60 -9.35 13.19
CA GLU A 123 -5.49 -8.97 12.10
C GLU A 123 -4.88 -7.81 11.30
N SER A 124 -5.18 -7.77 10.00
CA SER A 124 -4.80 -6.68 9.11
C SER A 124 -5.98 -6.34 8.22
N GLY A 125 -6.09 -5.08 7.79
CA GLY A 125 -7.17 -4.65 6.94
C GLY A 125 -6.97 -3.28 6.32
N VAL A 126 -7.98 -2.86 5.56
CA VAL A 126 -8.04 -1.57 4.89
C VAL A 126 -9.28 -0.84 5.37
N PHE A 127 -9.17 0.46 5.61
CA PHE A 127 -10.28 1.29 6.07
C PHE A 127 -11.22 1.63 4.91
N ASN A 128 -12.51 1.31 5.04
CA ASN A 128 -13.49 1.38 3.95
C ASN A 128 -14.47 2.56 4.03
N TYR A 129 -14.32 3.46 4.99
CA TYR A 129 -15.23 4.60 5.10
C TYR A 129 -14.74 5.74 4.22
N SER A 130 -15.69 6.32 3.49
CA SER A 130 -15.50 7.50 2.64
C SER A 130 -14.93 8.71 3.40
N THR A 131 -15.04 8.75 4.72
CA THR A 131 -14.42 9.78 5.56
C THR A 131 -12.90 9.87 5.42
N ALA A 132 -12.22 8.78 5.03
CA ALA A 132 -10.78 8.80 4.77
C ALA A 132 -10.39 9.60 3.52
N ILE A 133 -11.32 9.78 2.58
CA ILE A 133 -11.08 10.46 1.30
C ILE A 133 -11.94 11.72 1.14
N LYS A 134 -13.02 11.87 1.91
CA LYS A 134 -13.85 13.07 1.99
C LYS A 134 -13.08 14.17 2.73
N GLY A 135 -13.07 15.37 2.16
CA GLY A 135 -12.61 16.57 2.85
C GLY A 135 -11.86 17.53 1.93
N GLU A 136 -11.55 18.72 2.45
CA GLU A 136 -10.77 19.70 1.71
C GLU A 136 -9.31 19.24 1.60
N ARG A 137 -8.79 19.11 0.38
CA ARG A 137 -7.35 18.84 0.20
C ARG A 137 -6.58 20.12 0.54
N SER A 138 -5.63 19.99 1.45
CA SER A 138 -4.65 21.04 1.74
C SER A 138 -3.38 20.73 0.97
N ARG A 139 -2.87 21.68 0.18
CA ARG A 139 -1.48 21.63 -0.30
C ARG A 139 -0.70 22.77 0.31
N VAL A 140 0.43 22.40 0.90
CA VAL A 140 1.49 23.32 1.27
C VAL A 140 2.36 23.52 0.04
N ARG A 141 2.60 24.77 -0.34
CA ARG A 141 3.58 25.15 -1.36
C ARG A 141 4.47 26.23 -0.79
N PHE A 142 5.77 26.14 -1.06
CA PHE A 142 6.67 27.26 -0.86
C PHE A 142 6.64 28.12 -2.11
N VAL A 143 6.20 29.37 -1.98
CA VAL A 143 6.22 30.36 -3.05
C VAL A 143 7.02 31.54 -2.51
N GLU A 144 8.13 31.86 -3.18
CA GLU A 144 9.01 32.99 -2.79
C GLU A 144 9.53 32.93 -1.34
N GLY A 145 9.73 31.71 -0.80
CA GLY A 145 10.20 31.51 0.57
C GLY A 145 9.10 31.52 1.62
N GLU A 146 7.85 31.78 1.25
CA GLU A 146 6.71 31.73 2.16
C GLU A 146 5.90 30.43 1.99
N LEU A 147 5.44 29.91 3.13
CA LEU A 147 4.58 28.74 3.21
C LEU A 147 3.13 29.14 2.85
N GLN A 148 2.68 28.81 1.65
CA GLN A 148 1.30 29.03 1.22
C GLN A 148 0.46 27.76 1.40
N PHE A 149 -0.64 27.90 2.13
CA PHE A 149 -1.68 26.89 2.22
C PHE A 149 -2.74 27.12 1.15
N THR A 150 -2.92 26.15 0.26
CA THR A 150 -3.98 26.19 -0.74
C THR A 150 -5.00 25.09 -0.46
N LYS A 151 -6.29 25.47 -0.39
CA LYS A 151 -7.42 24.54 -0.31
C LYS A 151 -7.87 24.14 -1.71
N ARG A 152 -8.04 22.85 -2.00
CA ARG A 152 -8.55 22.33 -3.28
C ARG A 152 -9.50 21.15 -3.08
N GLY A 153 -10.70 21.24 -3.67
CA GLY A 153 -11.59 20.09 -3.92
C GLY A 153 -12.08 19.34 -2.67
N SER A 154 -12.94 18.34 -2.87
CA SER A 154 -13.58 17.51 -1.82
C SER A 154 -12.93 16.12 -1.64
N LEU A 155 -11.72 15.92 -2.18
CA LEU A 155 -10.93 14.69 -2.10
C LEU A 155 -9.68 14.93 -1.26
N ALA A 156 -9.78 14.70 0.05
CA ALA A 156 -8.70 14.92 1.02
C ALA A 156 -7.51 13.99 0.78
N SER A 157 -7.78 12.75 0.36
CA SER A 157 -6.78 11.72 0.08
C SER A 157 -7.17 10.91 -1.17
N ASP A 158 -6.16 10.44 -1.89
CA ASP A 158 -6.25 9.43 -2.97
C ASP A 158 -5.98 8.00 -2.46
N HIS A 159 -5.52 7.88 -1.21
CA HIS A 159 -5.30 6.63 -0.48
C HIS A 159 -6.28 6.46 0.68
N VAL A 160 -6.50 5.23 1.10
CA VAL A 160 -7.26 4.87 2.31
C VAL A 160 -6.35 4.13 3.29
N PRO A 161 -6.49 4.35 4.62
CA PRO A 161 -5.59 3.75 5.61
C PRO A 161 -5.55 2.22 5.56
N VAL A 162 -4.34 1.68 5.64
CA VAL A 162 -4.09 0.25 5.88
C VAL A 162 -3.66 0.10 7.34
N TRP A 163 -4.10 -0.97 7.98
CA TRP A 163 -3.86 -1.18 9.40
C TRP A 163 -3.50 -2.64 9.70
N THR A 164 -2.78 -2.82 10.81
CA THR A 164 -2.47 -4.12 11.40
C THR A 164 -2.55 -4.02 12.91
N ILE A 165 -3.16 -5.02 13.54
CA ILE A 165 -3.27 -5.17 14.98
C ILE A 165 -2.25 -6.22 15.43
N LEU A 166 -1.35 -5.80 16.33
CA LEU A 166 -0.46 -6.69 17.07
C LEU A 166 -1.04 -6.93 18.47
N LYS A 167 -1.18 -8.20 18.88
CA LYS A 167 -1.68 -8.58 20.20
C LYS A 167 -0.56 -9.21 21.03
N PHE A 168 -0.16 -8.51 22.08
CA PHE A 168 0.79 -9.00 23.09
C PHE A 168 -0.01 -9.54 24.28
N ASN A 169 0.28 -10.77 24.70
CA ASN A 169 -0.32 -11.38 25.88
C ASN A 169 0.36 -10.88 27.15
#